data_AF-A0A3M7T0Q8-F1
#
_entry.id   AF-A0A3M7T0Q8-F1
#
_cell.length_a   1.000
_cell.length_b   1.000
_cell.length_c   1.000
_cell.angle_alpha   90.00
_cell.angle_beta   90.00
_cell.angle_gamma   90.00
#
_symmetry.space_group_name_H-M   'P 1'
#
loop_
_entity.id
_entity.type
_entity.pdbx_description
1 polymer ?
#
loop_
_entity_poly.entity_id
_entity_poly.type
_entity_poly.pdbx_seq_one_letter_code
_entity_poly.pdbx_strand_id
1 'polypeptide(L)'
;MNNEFLYNPPNVLLNFKNYILGGDLNARTKQIGCVGQNENGIMLERKINDKRPTFNIFNRNYFEILDLFLVSSSLIDKITELCVLNSQDMTSDHFSIEASISMGYQLKNKSAA
;
A
#
# COMPACT_ATOMS: atom_id res chain seq x y z
N MET A 1 11.11 -7.88 28.68
CA MET A 1 10.83 -7.39 27.32
C MET A 1 10.86 -5.88 27.40
N ASN A 2 11.84 -5.25 26.75
CA ASN A 2 11.94 -3.79 26.76
C ASN A 2 10.87 -3.26 25.80
N ASN A 3 9.86 -2.60 26.33
CA ASN A 3 8.95 -1.77 25.54
C ASN A 3 9.74 -0.52 25.12
N GLU A 4 10.53 -0.64 24.06
CA GLU A 4 10.96 0.52 23.30
C GLU A 4 9.69 1.12 22.68
N PHE A 5 9.23 2.24 23.24
CA PHE A 5 8.17 3.02 22.63
C PHE A 5 8.60 3.38 21.21
N LEU A 6 7.85 2.88 20.21
CA LEU A 6 7.98 3.27 18.81
C LEU A 6 7.43 4.70 18.62
N TYR A 7 8.02 5.67 19.31
CA TYR A 7 7.73 7.08 19.09
C TYR A 7 8.69 7.61 18.04
N ASN A 8 8.17 7.89 16.85
CA ASN A 8 8.88 8.70 15.86
C ASN A 8 8.41 10.16 16.01
N PRO A 9 9.30 11.10 16.34
CA PRO A 9 8.93 12.51 16.35
C PRO A 9 8.46 12.97 14.97
N PRO A 10 7.51 13.91 14.88
CA PRO A 10 7.10 14.46 13.60
C PRO A 10 8.29 15.07 12.86
N ASN A 11 8.31 14.94 11.53
CA ASN A 11 9.34 15.48 10.64
C ASN A 11 10.76 14.91 10.82
N VAL A 12 10.92 13.81 11.54
CA VAL A 12 12.18 13.04 11.53
C VAL A 12 12.16 12.08 10.36
N LEU A 13 13.18 12.18 9.50
CA LEU A 13 13.37 11.27 8.39
C LEU A 13 13.71 9.88 8.92
N LEU A 14 12.78 8.93 8.77
CA LEU A 14 13.04 7.52 9.03
C LEU A 14 13.73 6.89 7.83
N ASN A 15 14.92 6.36 8.04
CA ASN A 15 15.72 5.74 6.98
C ASN A 15 15.43 4.23 6.88
N PHE A 16 14.21 3.87 6.51
CA PHE A 16 13.87 2.47 6.22
C PHE A 16 14.38 2.07 4.84
N LYS A 17 15.21 1.03 4.78
CA LYS A 17 15.69 0.46 3.52
C LYS A 17 14.67 -0.44 2.83
N ASN A 18 13.87 -1.14 3.65
CA ASN A 18 12.86 -2.10 3.20
C ASN A 18 11.52 -1.66 3.81
N TYR A 19 10.58 -1.26 2.98
CA TYR A 19 9.27 -0.81 3.46
C TYR A 19 8.15 -1.17 2.50
N ILE A 20 6.98 -1.33 3.09
CA ILE A 20 5.69 -1.35 2.41
C ILE A 20 4.83 -0.35 3.18
N LEU A 21 4.35 0.69 2.49
CA LEU A 21 3.36 1.63 3.02
C LEU A 21 2.06 1.39 2.27
N GLY A 22 0.96 1.15 2.99
CA GLY A 22 -0.36 0.93 2.41
C GLY A 22 -1.43 1.71 3.15
N GLY A 23 -2.39 2.27 2.41
CA GLY A 23 -3.57 2.93 2.97
C GLY A 23 -4.09 4.07 2.10
N ASP A 24 -5.11 4.77 2.57
CA ASP A 24 -5.64 5.97 1.93
C ASP A 24 -4.64 7.12 2.03
N LEU A 25 -4.00 7.45 0.90
CA LEU A 25 -3.06 8.57 0.80
C LEU A 25 -3.75 9.85 0.28
N ASN A 26 -5.03 9.76 -0.09
CA ASN A 26 -5.80 10.80 -0.74
C ASN A 26 -5.04 11.45 -1.92
N ALA A 27 -4.27 10.63 -2.63
CA ALA A 27 -3.31 11.05 -3.65
C ALA A 27 -3.79 10.65 -5.03
N ARG A 28 -4.29 11.62 -5.78
CA ARG A 28 -4.91 11.39 -7.09
C ARG A 28 -3.90 11.64 -8.20
N THR A 29 -3.65 10.63 -9.03
CA THR A 29 -2.80 10.75 -10.20
C THR A 29 -3.39 10.01 -11.39
N LYS A 30 -3.45 10.67 -12.54
CA LYS A 30 -3.93 10.06 -13.79
C LYS A 30 -3.07 8.86 -14.22
N GLN A 31 -1.81 8.79 -13.77
CA GLN A 31 -0.90 7.70 -14.11
C GLN A 31 -1.38 6.32 -13.62
N ILE A 32 -2.10 6.28 -12.49
CA ILE A 32 -2.64 5.02 -11.94
C ILE A 32 -4.11 4.80 -12.29
N GLY A 33 -4.76 5.77 -12.94
CA GLY A 33 -6.16 5.69 -13.36
C GLY A 33 -7.15 6.51 -12.54
N CYS A 34 -6.69 7.41 -11.64
CA CYS A 34 -7.59 8.36 -10.98
C CYS A 34 -8.26 9.30 -12.01
N VAL A 35 -9.49 9.72 -11.73
CA VAL A 35 -10.20 10.71 -12.55
C VAL A 35 -9.56 12.09 -12.38
N GLY A 36 -9.25 12.43 -11.13
CA GLY A 36 -8.58 13.67 -10.75
C GLY A 36 -7.05 13.60 -10.72
N GLN A 37 -6.43 14.76 -10.50
CA GLN A 37 -5.01 14.90 -10.20
C GLN A 37 -4.81 15.96 -9.11
N ASN A 38 -3.98 15.69 -8.10
CA ASN A 38 -3.64 16.64 -7.03
C ASN A 38 -2.14 16.62 -6.69
N GLU A 39 -1.70 17.56 -5.85
CA GLU A 39 -0.30 17.73 -5.46
C GLU A 39 0.31 16.47 -4.83
N ASN A 40 -0.43 15.80 -3.93
CA ASN A 40 -0.01 14.52 -3.34
C ASN A 40 0.25 13.48 -4.43
N GLY A 41 -0.62 13.40 -5.45
CA GLY A 41 -0.46 12.48 -6.57
C GLY A 41 0.73 12.78 -7.47
N ILE A 42 1.11 14.06 -7.62
CA ILE A 42 2.30 14.49 -8.38
C ILE A 42 3.57 14.08 -7.63
N MET A 43 3.60 14.23 -6.30
CA MET A 43 4.77 13.92 -5.48
C MET A 43 5.09 12.42 -5.42
N LEU A 44 4.09 11.56 -5.59
CA LEU A 44 4.22 10.10 -5.48
C LEU A 44 4.52 9.47 -6.86
N GLU A 45 5.75 9.60 -7.37
CA GLU A 45 6.11 9.18 -8.73
C GLU A 45 6.42 7.67 -8.93
N ARG A 46 6.37 6.82 -7.90
CA ARG A 46 6.56 5.36 -8.05
C ARG A 46 5.62 4.57 -7.15
N LYS A 47 4.59 3.97 -7.76
CA LYS A 47 3.51 3.24 -7.08
C LYS A 47 3.28 1.90 -7.74
N ILE A 48 2.87 0.92 -6.97
CA ILE A 48 2.41 -0.37 -7.48
C ILE A 48 1.05 -0.60 -6.87
N ASN A 49 0.05 -0.57 -7.74
CA ASN A 49 -1.33 -0.65 -7.33
C ASN A 49 -2.15 -1.37 -8.39
N ASP A 50 -3.24 -1.95 -7.93
CA ASP A 50 -4.34 -2.31 -8.80
C ASP A 50 -4.94 -1.04 -9.41
N LYS A 51 -5.41 -1.15 -10.64
CA LYS A 51 -6.07 -0.05 -11.36
C LYS A 51 -7.58 0.00 -11.11
N ARG A 52 -8.12 -0.95 -10.35
CA ARG A 52 -9.51 -0.95 -9.92
C ARG A 52 -9.73 0.15 -8.87
N PRO A 53 -10.93 0.78 -8.85
CA PRO A 53 -11.27 1.75 -7.83
C PRO A 53 -11.16 1.17 -6.42
N THR A 54 -10.68 1.99 -5.49
CA THR A 54 -10.62 1.66 -4.06
C THR A 54 -11.60 2.49 -3.26
N PHE A 55 -12.19 3.51 -3.87
CA PHE A 55 -13.16 4.40 -3.27
C PHE A 55 -14.34 4.59 -4.22
N ASN A 56 -15.54 4.65 -3.66
CA ASN A 56 -16.74 5.10 -4.35
C ASN A 56 -17.52 6.11 -3.49
N ILE A 57 -18.50 6.78 -4.09
CA ILE A 57 -19.51 7.47 -3.29
C ILE A 57 -20.83 6.76 -3.54
N PHE A 58 -21.44 6.22 -2.48
CA PHE A 58 -22.74 5.55 -2.57
C PHE A 58 -23.77 6.42 -3.29
N ASN A 59 -24.53 5.79 -4.18
CA ASN A 59 -25.56 6.44 -5.00
C ASN A 59 -25.02 7.55 -5.92
N ARG A 60 -23.71 7.60 -6.15
CA ARG A 60 -23.08 8.40 -7.21
C ARG A 60 -22.26 7.46 -8.08
N ASN A 61 -22.24 7.69 -9.38
CA ASN A 61 -21.35 6.98 -10.31
C ASN A 61 -19.93 7.58 -10.22
N TYR A 62 -19.38 7.68 -9.00
CA TYR A 62 -18.08 8.26 -8.73
C TYR A 62 -17.17 7.21 -8.11
N PHE A 63 -15.98 7.07 -8.70
CA PHE A 63 -14.99 6.07 -8.34
C PHE A 63 -13.59 6.68 -8.43
N GLU A 64 -12.74 6.38 -7.45
CA GLU A 64 -11.34 6.80 -7.44
C GLU A 64 -10.44 5.69 -6.89
N ILE A 65 -9.14 5.85 -7.12
CA ILE A 65 -8.09 5.00 -6.56
C ILE A 65 -7.35 5.86 -5.53
N LEU A 66 -7.68 5.70 -4.25
CA LEU A 66 -7.15 6.52 -3.15
C LEU A 66 -6.29 5.72 -2.18
N ASP A 67 -6.60 4.43 -2.05
CA ASP A 67 -5.82 3.46 -1.29
C ASP A 67 -4.68 2.94 -2.16
N LEU A 68 -3.45 3.20 -1.71
CA LEU A 68 -2.25 2.98 -2.50
C LEU A 68 -1.21 2.22 -1.70
N PHE A 69 -0.45 1.39 -2.41
CA PHE A 69 0.75 0.76 -1.87
C PHE A 69 2.03 1.35 -2.48
N LEU A 70 2.95 1.71 -1.60
CA LEU A 70 4.32 2.10 -1.91
C LEU A 70 5.24 1.02 -1.38
N VAL A 71 6.04 0.46 -2.27
CA VAL A 71 6.93 -0.65 -1.95
C VAL A 71 8.35 -0.22 -2.30
N SER A 72 9.28 -0.40 -1.36
CA SER A 72 10.70 -0.19 -1.66
C SER A 72 11.13 -1.11 -2.80
N SER A 73 11.99 -0.62 -3.70
CA SER A 73 12.46 -1.42 -4.85
C SER A 73 13.09 -2.75 -4.45
N SER A 74 13.66 -2.84 -3.25
CA SER A 74 14.22 -4.07 -2.68
C SER A 74 13.19 -5.17 -2.40
N LEU A 75 11.91 -4.80 -2.26
CA LEU A 75 10.83 -5.71 -1.90
C LEU A 75 9.87 -5.96 -3.06
N ILE A 76 10.03 -5.31 -4.21
CA ILE A 76 8.99 -5.40 -5.24
C ILE A 76 8.83 -6.82 -5.79
N ASP A 77 9.94 -7.52 -6.02
CA ASP A 77 9.89 -8.90 -6.50
C ASP A 77 9.33 -9.89 -5.45
N LYS A 78 9.03 -9.41 -4.24
CA LYS A 78 8.37 -10.18 -3.18
C LYS A 78 6.86 -9.98 -3.19
N ILE A 79 6.33 -8.94 -3.83
CA ILE A 79 4.89 -8.73 -3.98
C ILE A 79 4.42 -9.58 -5.15
N THR A 80 3.69 -10.65 -4.87
CA THR A 80 3.21 -11.57 -5.92
C THR A 80 1.85 -11.16 -6.45
N GLU A 81 1.05 -10.50 -5.62
CA GLU A 81 -0.30 -10.06 -5.98
C GLU A 81 -0.68 -8.82 -5.19
N LEU A 82 -1.42 -7.92 -5.85
CA LEU A 82 -2.09 -6.79 -5.23
C LEU A 82 -3.43 -6.59 -5.93
N CYS A 83 -4.52 -6.76 -5.18
CA CYS A 83 -5.85 -6.99 -5.73
C CYS A 83 -6.89 -6.22 -4.91
N VAL A 84 -7.72 -5.40 -5.57
CA VAL A 84 -8.91 -4.84 -4.92
C VAL A 84 -9.94 -5.96 -4.70
N LEU A 85 -10.35 -6.16 -3.46
CA LEU A 85 -11.44 -7.06 -3.10
C LEU A 85 -12.77 -6.38 -3.40
N ASN A 86 -13.53 -6.97 -4.31
CA ASN A 86 -14.86 -6.48 -4.68
C ASN A 86 -15.93 -7.47 -4.20
N SER A 87 -16.03 -7.65 -2.88
CA SER A 87 -17.16 -8.39 -2.30
C SER A 87 -18.38 -7.47 -2.20
N GLN A 88 -19.54 -8.01 -2.56
CA GLN A 88 -20.80 -7.26 -2.57
C GLN A 88 -21.31 -6.88 -1.17
N ASP A 89 -20.67 -7.38 -0.12
CA ASP A 89 -21.06 -7.17 1.29
C ASP A 89 -20.27 -6.04 1.98
N MET A 90 -19.43 -5.29 1.25
CA MET A 90 -18.70 -4.16 1.85
C MET A 90 -19.65 -2.96 2.05
N THR A 91 -19.87 -2.58 3.31
CA THR A 91 -20.71 -1.43 3.71
C THR A 91 -19.95 -0.10 3.73
N SER A 92 -18.66 -0.14 3.37
CA SER A 92 -17.77 1.03 3.34
C SER A 92 -17.75 1.65 1.95
N ASP A 93 -17.52 2.95 1.88
CA ASP A 93 -17.21 3.67 0.65
C ASP A 93 -15.80 3.33 0.10
N HIS A 94 -15.01 2.59 0.89
CA HIS A 94 -13.74 2.03 0.45
C HIS A 94 -13.80 0.51 0.19
N PHE A 95 -13.17 0.08 -0.90
CA PHE A 95 -12.89 -1.31 -1.20
C PHE A 95 -11.55 -1.73 -0.58
N SER A 96 -11.53 -2.90 0.06
CA SER A 96 -10.30 -3.44 0.64
C SER A 96 -9.30 -3.84 -0.45
N ILE A 97 -8.01 -3.76 -0.15
CA ILE A 97 -6.95 -4.29 -1.01
C ILE A 97 -6.29 -5.47 -0.30
N GLU A 98 -6.17 -6.59 -1.00
CA GLU A 98 -5.36 -7.72 -0.60
C GLU A 98 -3.98 -7.62 -1.25
N ALA A 99 -2.92 -7.88 -0.48
CA ALA A 99 -1.55 -7.94 -0.96
C ALA A 99 -0.89 -9.25 -0.51
N SER A 100 -0.39 -10.02 -1.47
CA SER A 100 0.33 -11.26 -1.22
C SER A 100 1.83 -11.00 -1.28
N ILE A 101 2.53 -11.37 -0.19
CA ILE A 101 3.97 -11.14 -0.03
C ILE A 101 4.67 -12.50 0.14
N SER A 102 5.53 -12.84 -0.81
CA SER A 102 6.36 -14.04 -0.74
C SER A 102 7.62 -13.76 0.04
N MET A 103 7.75 -14.39 1.21
CA MET A 103 8.97 -14.35 2.01
C MET A 103 9.62 -15.74 2.01
N GLY A 104 10.83 -15.81 1.46
CA GLY A 104 11.65 -17.01 1.56
C GLY A 104 12.14 -17.18 3.00
N TYR A 105 11.83 -18.31 3.62
CA TYR A 105 12.41 -18.66 4.92
C TYR A 105 13.71 -19.44 4.70
N GLN A 106 14.86 -18.88 5.08
CA GLN A 106 16.08 -19.67 5.21
C GLN A 106 16.08 -20.33 6.59
N LEU A 107 15.77 -21.63 6.63
CA LEU A 107 16.05 -22.45 7.79
C LEU A 107 17.57 -22.57 7.94
N LYS A 108 18.17 -21.75 8.80
CA LYS A 108 19.54 -21.99 9.26
C LYS A 108 19.50 -23.20 10.18
N ASN A 109 19.79 -24.38 9.65
CA ASN A 109 20.16 -25.51 10.48
C ASN A 109 21.41 -25.08 11.26
N LYS A 110 21.29 -24.93 12.58
CA LYS A 110 22.47 -24.91 13.44
C LYS A 110 23.12 -26.28 13.28
N SER A 111 24.22 -26.34 12.53
CA SER A 111 25.12 -27.49 12.61
C SER A 111 25.50 -27.66 14.08
N ALA A 112 25.20 -28.83 14.64
CA ALA A 112 25.74 -29.22 15.93
C ALA A 112 27.28 -29.20 15.80
N ALA A 113 27.93 -28.42 16.67
CA ALA A 113 29.37 -28.36 16.77
C ALA A 113 29.94 -29.69 17.29
#